data_AF-A0A3B8VQJ3-F1
#
_entry.id   AF-A0A3B8VQJ3-F1
#
_cell.length_a   1.000
_cell.length_b   1.000
_cell.length_c   1.000
_cell.angle_alpha   90.00
_cell.angle_beta   90.00
_cell.angle_gamma   90.00
#
_symmetry.space_group_name_H-M   'P 1'
#
loop_
_entity.id
_entity.type
_entity.pdbx_description
1 polymer ?
#
loop_
_entity_poly.entity_id
_entity_poly.type
_entity_poly.pdbx_seq_one_letter_code
_entity_poly.pdbx_strand_id
1 'polypeptide(L)'
;MAEPGDVVLDAMMGSGTALVEAATLGRRGLGFDIDPLAVRITQANTILNTCDLNDEKCDVVGQSRRLVQNTDLVEFAIQSRFDDDTKKFIDYWFLLDTQREL
;
A
#
# COMPACT_ATOMS: atom_id res chain seq x y z
N MET A 1 27.14 -2.45 -9.41
CA MET A 1 25.66 -2.30 -9.39
C MET A 1 25.08 -3.63 -8.97
N ALA A 2 23.85 -3.68 -8.47
CA ALA A 2 23.18 -4.96 -8.18
C ALA A 2 22.79 -5.64 -9.50
N GLU A 3 23.05 -6.94 -9.60
CA GLU A 3 22.76 -7.76 -10.78
C GLU A 3 21.41 -8.48 -10.61
N PRO A 4 20.76 -8.95 -11.70
CA PRO A 4 19.61 -9.83 -11.60
C PRO A 4 19.89 -11.02 -10.67
N GLY A 5 18.95 -11.33 -9.77
CA GLY A 5 19.11 -12.35 -8.72
C GLY A 5 19.61 -11.83 -7.37
N ASP A 6 20.25 -10.65 -7.33
CA ASP A 6 20.70 -10.01 -6.09
C ASP A 6 19.50 -9.59 -5.21
N VAL A 7 19.79 -9.41 -3.91
CA VAL A 7 18.81 -8.92 -2.94
C VAL A 7 18.96 -7.40 -2.78
N VAL A 8 17.85 -6.68 -2.91
CA VAL A 8 17.75 -5.24 -2.62
C VAL A 8 16.97 -5.08 -1.32
N LEU A 9 17.59 -4.44 -0.32
CA LEU A 9 16.96 -4.13 0.96
C LEU A 9 16.53 -2.67 1.00
N ASP A 10 15.28 -2.42 1.38
CA ASP A 10 14.77 -1.11 1.73
C ASP A 10 14.21 -1.14 3.16
N ALA A 11 14.80 -0.35 4.06
CA ALA A 11 14.43 -0.34 5.48
C ALA A 11 13.34 0.68 5.82
N MET A 12 12.96 1.55 4.87
CA MET A 12 11.86 2.51 4.98
C MET A 12 11.15 2.60 3.63
N MET A 13 10.53 1.48 3.23
CA MET A 13 10.10 1.26 1.86
C MET A 13 8.92 2.13 1.39
N GLY A 14 8.16 2.73 2.32
CA GLY A 14 7.01 3.57 2.01
C GLY A 14 6.02 2.89 1.06
N SER A 15 5.78 3.48 -0.10
CA SER A 15 4.90 2.92 -1.13
C SER A 15 5.44 1.66 -1.83
N GLY A 16 6.69 1.28 -1.57
CA GLY A 16 7.29 0.06 -2.09
C GLY A 16 7.86 0.18 -3.50
N THR A 17 8.00 1.39 -4.05
CA THR A 17 8.44 1.61 -5.44
C THR A 17 9.81 0.99 -5.71
N ALA A 18 10.77 1.11 -4.78
CA ALA A 18 12.10 0.51 -4.94
C ALA A 18 12.06 -1.02 -5.05
N LEU A 19 11.12 -1.68 -4.36
CA LEU A 19 10.96 -3.13 -4.40
C LEU A 19 10.26 -3.59 -5.68
N VAL A 20 9.29 -2.80 -6.18
CA VAL A 20 8.66 -3.04 -7.48
C VAL A 20 9.71 -2.96 -8.59
N GLU A 21 10.54 -1.92 -8.60
CA GLU A 21 11.64 -1.77 -9.57
C GLU A 21 12.67 -2.89 -9.45
N ALA A 22 13.01 -3.30 -8.22
CA ALA A 22 13.89 -4.44 -7.99
C ALA A 22 13.31 -5.72 -8.63
N ALA A 23 12.02 -6.00 -8.41
CA ALA A 23 11.34 -7.14 -9.01
C ALA A 23 11.29 -7.07 -10.55
N THR A 24 10.97 -5.91 -11.11
CA THR A 24 10.93 -5.67 -12.57
C THR A 24 12.30 -5.90 -13.23
N LEU A 25 13.39 -5.57 -12.52
CA LEU A 25 14.77 -5.81 -12.96
C LEU A 25 15.27 -7.25 -12.68
N GLY A 26 14.39 -8.16 -12.27
CA GLY A 26 14.74 -9.56 -11.98
C GLY A 26 15.54 -9.75 -10.68
N ARG A 27 15.45 -8.81 -9.74
CA ARG A 27 16.08 -8.86 -8.42
C ARG A 27 15.06 -9.25 -7.35
N ARG A 28 15.55 -9.64 -6.17
CA ARG A 28 14.70 -9.95 -5.02
C ARG A 28 14.64 -8.74 -4.08
N GLY A 29 13.48 -8.11 -3.96
CA GLY A 29 13.26 -7.02 -3.00
C GLY A 29 12.95 -7.56 -1.59
N LEU A 30 13.53 -6.95 -0.56
CA LEU A 30 13.15 -7.11 0.84
C LEU A 30 12.88 -5.73 1.44
N GLY A 31 11.69 -5.55 2.00
CA GLY A 31 11.22 -4.26 2.47
C GLY A 31 10.74 -4.29 3.92
N PHE A 32 11.07 -3.25 4.66
CA PHE A 32 10.52 -2.97 5.98
C PHE A 32 9.98 -1.54 6.01
N ASP A 33 8.89 -1.35 6.73
CA ASP A 33 8.43 -0.03 7.13
C ASP A 33 7.84 -0.12 8.54
N ILE A 34 7.95 0.97 9.29
CA ILE A 34 7.28 1.09 10.59
C ILE A 34 5.79 1.40 10.39
N ASP A 35 5.42 2.00 9.26
CA ASP A 35 4.04 2.27 8.91
C ASP A 35 3.37 0.98 8.38
N PRO A 36 2.40 0.41 9.12
CA PRO A 36 1.65 -0.74 8.64
C PRO A 36 0.89 -0.47 7.34
N LEU A 37 0.51 0.78 7.06
CA LEU A 37 -0.13 1.16 5.80
C LEU A 37 0.85 1.07 4.62
N ALA A 38 2.08 1.56 4.79
CA ALA A 38 3.16 1.42 3.81
C ALA A 38 3.39 -0.06 3.43
N VAL A 39 3.34 -0.97 4.41
CA VAL A 39 3.41 -2.43 4.18
C VAL A 39 2.25 -2.92 3.31
N ARG A 40 1.02 -2.50 3.59
CA ARG A 40 -0.16 -2.89 2.81
C ARG A 40 -0.14 -2.35 1.38
N ILE A 41 0.24 -1.08 1.21
CA ILE A 41 0.40 -0.45 -0.11
C ILE A 41 1.45 -1.19 -0.93
N THR A 42 2.61 -1.46 -0.32
CA THR A 42 3.70 -2.19 -0.96
C THR A 42 3.27 -3.61 -1.38
N GLN A 43 2.52 -4.33 -0.52
CA GLN A 43 1.97 -5.64 -0.86
C GLN A 43 1.04 -5.57 -2.08
N ALA A 44 0.13 -4.59 -2.12
CA ALA A 44 -0.76 -4.42 -3.27
C ALA A 44 0.04 -4.12 -4.55
N ASN A 45 0.98 -3.17 -4.49
CA ASN A 45 1.80 -2.77 -5.64
C ASN A 45 2.68 -3.91 -6.17
N THR A 46 3.24 -4.73 -5.28
CA THR A 46 4.07 -5.87 -5.68
C THR A 46 3.25 -7.02 -6.27
N ILE A 47 2.02 -7.26 -5.79
CA ILE A 47 1.09 -8.22 -6.42
C ILE A 47 0.75 -7.77 -7.84
N LEU A 48 0.36 -6.50 -8.02
CA LEU A 48 0.02 -5.93 -9.34
C LEU A 48 1.14 -6.08 -10.37
N ASN A 49 2.40 -6.10 -9.94
CA ASN A 49 3.55 -6.29 -10.82
C ASN A 49 3.73 -7.74 -11.30
N THR A 50 3.08 -8.71 -10.65
CA THR A 50 3.23 -10.15 -10.94
C THR A 50 2.02 -10.77 -11.64
N CYS A 51 0.86 -10.11 -11.61
CA CYS A 51 -0.35 -10.55 -12.29
C CYS A 51 -0.63 -9.68 -13.52
N ASP A 52 -0.87 -10.32 -14.67
CA ASP A 52 -1.30 -9.65 -15.89
C ASP A 52 -2.77 -9.24 -15.76
N LEU A 53 -3.01 -8.04 -15.22
CA LEU A 53 -4.35 -7.50 -14.91
C LEU A 53 -4.93 -6.65 -16.04
N ASN A 54 -4.50 -6.90 -17.28
CA ASN A 54 -4.92 -6.09 -18.43
C ASN A 54 -6.45 -6.05 -18.64
N ASP A 55 -7.19 -7.08 -18.19
CA ASP A 55 -8.65 -7.16 -18.33
C ASP A 55 -9.46 -6.68 -17.10
N GLU A 56 -8.85 -6.51 -15.92
CA GLU A 56 -9.58 -6.18 -14.67
C GLU A 56 -9.41 -4.73 -14.17
N LYS A 57 -8.95 -3.81 -15.02
CA LYS A 57 -8.97 -2.35 -14.71
C LYS A 57 -10.39 -1.78 -14.85
N CYS A 58 -11.35 -2.36 -14.12
CA CYS A 58 -12.71 -1.84 -13.97
C CYS A 58 -12.66 -0.54 -13.16
N ASP A 59 -12.64 0.63 -13.81
CA ASP A 59 -12.79 1.99 -13.24
C ASP A 59 -12.62 2.13 -11.71
N VAL A 60 -11.45 1.69 -11.20
CA VAL A 60 -11.19 1.61 -9.75
C VAL A 60 -11.20 3.00 -9.14
N VAL A 61 -10.76 3.99 -9.93
CA VAL A 61 -10.79 5.41 -9.57
C VAL A 61 -12.23 5.89 -9.39
N GLY A 62 -13.13 5.59 -10.33
CA GLY A 62 -14.53 5.97 -10.24
C GLY A 62 -15.26 5.30 -9.07
N GLN A 63 -14.97 4.01 -8.80
CA GLN A 63 -15.54 3.29 -7.65
C GLN A 63 -15.02 3.87 -6.32
N SER A 64 -13.72 4.09 -6.21
CA SER A 64 -13.09 4.67 -5.02
C SER A 64 -13.66 6.05 -4.72
N ARG A 65 -13.85 6.89 -5.76
CA ARG A 65 -14.42 8.23 -5.61
C ARG A 65 -15.86 8.22 -5.10
N ARG A 66 -16.65 7.20 -5.42
CA ARG A 66 -18.03 7.03 -4.92
C ARG A 66 -18.03 6.53 -3.47
N LEU A 67 -17.12 5.63 -3.12
CA LEU A 67 -16.99 5.10 -1.75
C LEU A 67 -16.54 6.19 -0.76
N VAL A 68 -15.58 7.03 -1.16
CA VAL A 68 -15.09 8.15 -0.33
C VAL A 68 -16.17 9.20 -0.05
N GLN A 69 -17.20 9.30 -0.89
CA GLN A 69 -18.34 10.21 -0.65
C GLN A 69 -19.26 9.73 0.49
N ASN A 70 -19.15 8.47 0.92
CA ASN A 70 -19.94 7.92 2.02
C ASN A 70 -19.10 7.84 3.30
N THR A 71 -19.03 8.95 4.02
CA THR A 71 -18.17 9.14 5.20
C THR A 71 -18.38 8.07 6.27
N ASP A 72 -19.63 7.70 6.55
CA ASP A 72 -19.95 6.73 7.61
C ASP A 72 -19.42 5.32 7.27
N LEU A 73 -19.49 4.92 5.99
CA LEU A 73 -18.95 3.64 5.54
C LEU A 73 -17.43 3.61 5.57
N VAL A 74 -16.77 4.71 5.19
CA VAL A 74 -15.31 4.83 5.22
C VAL A 74 -14.81 4.74 6.66
N GLU A 75 -15.43 5.49 7.57
CA GLU A 75 -15.04 5.52 8.98
C GLU A 75 -15.25 4.15 9.65
N PHE A 76 -16.38 3.49 9.37
CA PHE A 76 -16.61 2.11 9.82
C PHE A 76 -15.57 1.12 9.25
N ALA A 77 -15.24 1.23 7.97
CA ALA A 77 -14.28 0.35 7.32
C ALA A 77 -12.87 0.53 7.91
N ILE A 78 -12.40 1.76 8.11
CA ILE A 78 -11.11 2.04 8.75
C ILE A 78 -11.10 1.47 10.18
N GLN A 79 -12.15 1.71 10.96
CA GLN A 79 -12.26 1.22 12.34
C GLN A 79 -12.31 -0.32 12.44
N SER A 80 -12.82 -1.00 11.42
CA SER A 80 -12.99 -2.47 11.45
C SER A 80 -11.82 -3.23 10.83
N ARG A 81 -11.02 -2.57 9.99
CA ARG A 81 -10.02 -3.23 9.13
C ARG A 81 -8.62 -3.30 9.75
N PHE A 82 -8.33 -2.42 10.71
CA PHE A 82 -7.02 -2.31 11.36
C PHE A 82 -7.10 -2.77 12.83
N ASP A 83 -5.99 -3.33 13.33
CA ASP A 83 -5.84 -3.65 14.75
C ASP A 83 -5.61 -2.39 15.60
N ASP A 84 -5.71 -2.51 16.92
CA ASP A 84 -5.65 -1.38 17.84
C ASP A 84 -4.31 -0.64 17.82
N ASP A 85 -3.21 -1.34 17.54
CA ASP A 85 -1.88 -0.72 17.47
C ASP A 85 -1.69 0.04 16.15
N THR A 86 -2.23 -0.49 15.06
CA THR A 86 -2.30 0.21 13.77
C THR A 86 -3.17 1.46 13.86
N LYS A 87 -4.30 1.42 14.58
CA LYS A 87 -5.15 2.60 14.80
C LYS A 87 -4.41 3.70 15.55
N LYS A 88 -3.71 3.38 16.64
CA LYS A 88 -2.88 4.34 17.38
C LYS A 88 -1.80 4.96 16.50
N PHE A 89 -1.20 4.16 15.61
CA PHE A 89 -0.22 4.66 14.64
C PHE A 89 -0.86 5.66 13.68
N ILE A 90 -2.00 5.31 13.09
CA ILE A 90 -2.73 6.18 12.15
C ILE A 90 -3.13 7.50 12.83
N ASP A 91 -3.65 7.44 14.07
CA ASP A 91 -4.04 8.61 14.86
C ASP A 91 -2.86 9.53 15.20
N TYR A 92 -1.66 8.96 15.34
CA TYR A 92 -0.45 9.72 15.63
C TYR A 92 0.10 10.44 14.39
N TRP A 93 0.07 9.80 13.22
CA TRP A 93 0.71 10.30 12.00
C TRP A 93 -0.23 11.09 11.07
N PHE A 94 -1.54 10.81 11.10
CA PHE A 94 -2.52 11.40 10.19
C PHE A 94 -3.62 12.14 10.94
N LEU A 95 -3.89 13.37 10.49
CA LEU A 95 -5.07 14.13 10.94
C LEU A 95 -6.35 13.39 10.52
N LEU A 96 -7.42 13.54 11.30
CA LEU A 96 -8.71 12.88 11.05
C LEU A 96 -9.22 13.11 9.61
N ASP A 97 -9.01 14.31 9.05
CA ASP A 97 -9.40 14.61 7.68
C ASP A 97 -8.53 13.86 6.65
N THR A 98 -7.25 13.63 6.93
CA THR A 98 -6.32 12.86 6.08
C THR A 98 -6.59 11.36 6.18
N GLN A 99 -7.04 10.87 7.33
CA GLN A 99 -7.38 9.46 7.52
C GLN A 99 -8.49 8.98 6.56
N ARG A 100 -9.38 9.87 6.16
CA ARG A 100 -10.48 9.57 5.21
C ARG A 100 -10.01 9.30 3.78
N GLU A 101 -8.76 9.64 3.48
CA GLU A 101 -8.15 9.46 2.15
C GLU A 101 -7.24 8.22 2.07
N LEU A 102 -7.07 7.48 3.18
CA LEU A 102 -6.29 6.24 3.26
C LEU A 102 -7.04 5.04 2.66
#